data_AF-T2S905-F1
#
_entry.id   AF-T2S905-F1
#
_cell.length_a   1.000
_cell.length_b   1.000
_cell.length_c   1.000
_cell.angle_alpha   90.00
_cell.angle_beta   90.00
_cell.angle_gamma   90.00
#
_symmetry.space_group_name_H-M   'P 1'
#
loop_
_entity.id
_entity.type
_entity.pdbx_description
1 polymer ?
#
loop_
_entity_poly.entity_id
_entity_poly.type
_entity_poly.pdbx_seq_one_letter_code
_entity_poly.pdbx_strand_id
1 'polypeptide(L)' 'MRGQRSEEALDLLDAFLNNALLGGFEEVLIYHGKGSGILEKFVKEFLKNHPKVASFSDAPINLGGSGVKIVKL' A
#
# COMPACT_ATOMS: atom_id res chain seq x y z
N MET A 1 -4.99 -7.97 -1.25
CA MET A 1 -5.73 -7.96 0.03
C MET A 1 -7.25 -8.08 -0.17
N ARG A 2 -7.76 -9.11 -0.89
CA ARG A 2 -9.22 -9.31 -0.99
C ARG A 2 -9.64 -10.30 0.09
N GLY A 3 -10.55 -9.90 0.98
CA GLY A 3 -11.20 -10.81 1.95
C GLY A 3 -10.50 -11.00 3.31
N GLN A 4 -9.39 -10.31 3.59
CA GLN A 4 -8.74 -10.33 4.91
C GLN A 4 -9.40 -9.33 5.87
N ARG A 5 -9.35 -9.61 7.18
CA ARG A 5 -9.66 -8.61 8.21
C ARG A 5 -8.66 -7.46 8.07
N SER A 6 -9.11 -6.22 8.30
CA SER A 6 -8.31 -5.01 8.04
C SER A 6 -6.94 -5.04 8.72
N GLU A 7 -6.82 -5.63 9.92
CA GLU A 7 -5.56 -5.75 10.66
C GLU A 7 -4.57 -6.72 10.00
N GLU A 8 -4.99 -7.93 9.64
CA GLU A 8 -4.14 -8.91 8.93
C GLU A 8 -3.58 -8.35 7.62
N ALA A 9 -4.37 -7.54 6.92
CA ALA A 9 -3.95 -6.88 5.69
C ALA A 9 -2.85 -5.83 5.94
N LEU A 10 -2.89 -5.13 7.08
CA LEU A 10 -1.87 -4.16 7.45
C LEU A 10 -0.57 -4.83 7.91
N ASP A 11 -0.64 -5.94 8.65
CA ASP A 11 0.55 -6.70 9.03
C ASP A 11 1.30 -7.25 7.81
N LEU A 12 0.54 -7.76 6.82
CA LEU A 12 1.13 -8.20 5.55
C LEU A 12 1.71 -7.04 4.74
N LEU A 13 1.12 -5.84 4.85
CA LEU A 13 1.65 -4.64 4.21
C LEU A 13 2.98 -4.23 4.82
N ASP A 14 3.07 -4.19 6.14
CA ASP A 14 4.29 -3.89 6.89
C ASP A 14 5.43 -4.84 6.52
N ALA A 15 5.16 -6.15 6.60
CA ALA A 15 6.12 -7.17 6.22
C ALA A 15 6.57 -7.04 4.75
N PHE A 16 5.65 -6.70 3.85
CA PHE A 16 5.96 -6.47 2.44
C PHE A 16 6.91 -5.27 2.25
N LEU A 17 6.63 -4.11 2.88
CA LEU A 17 7.49 -2.93 2.75
C LEU A 17 8.88 -3.18 3.32
N ASN A 18 8.97 -3.85 4.46
CA ASN A 18 10.24 -4.23 5.07
C ASN A 18 11.07 -5.16 4.15
N ASN A 19 10.43 -6.16 3.53
CA ASN A 19 11.10 -7.03 2.56
C ASN A 19 11.54 -6.27 1.30
N ALA A 20 10.74 -5.31 0.82
CA ALA A 20 11.09 -4.48 -0.32
C ALA A 20 12.32 -3.61 -0.03
N LEU A 21 12.40 -3.00 1.17
CA LEU A 21 13.58 -2.26 1.61
C LEU A 21 14.83 -3.14 1.66
N LEU A 22 14.73 -4.34 2.25
CA LEU A 22 15.84 -5.29 2.32
C LEU A 22 16.27 -5.79 0.95
N GLY A 23 15.33 -5.89 0.01
CA GLY A 23 15.58 -6.22 -1.40
C GLY A 23 16.20 -5.08 -2.22
N GLY A 24 16.37 -3.89 -1.63
CA GLY A 24 16.92 -2.71 -2.33
C GLY A 24 15.94 -2.05 -3.30
N PHE A 25 14.64 -2.27 -3.13
CA PHE A 25 13.62 -1.59 -3.92
C PHE A 25 13.42 -0.16 -3.40
N GLU A 26 13.38 0.81 -4.31
CA GLU A 26 13.09 2.22 -3.99
C GLU A 26 11.61 2.56 -4.12
N GLU A 27 10.86 1.78 -4.92
CA GLU A 27 9.46 2.01 -5.22
C GLU A 27 8.69 0.68 -5.34
N VAL A 28 7.48 0.66 -4.82
CA VAL A 28 6.56 -0.49 -4.90
C VAL A 28 5.14 -0.08 -5.24
N LEU A 29 4.39 -1.02 -5.80
CA LEU A 29 2.97 -0.87 -6.12
C LEU A 29 2.12 -1.70 -5.14
N ILE A 30 1.16 -1.05 -4.50
CA ILE A 30 0.26 -1.70 -3.53
C ILE A 30 -1.15 -1.75 -4.09
N TYR A 31 -1.60 -2.96 -4.43
CA TYR A 31 -2.94 -3.22 -4.98
C TYR A 31 -3.92 -3.59 -3.87
N HIS A 32 -4.73 -2.61 -3.43
CA HIS A 32 -5.79 -2.83 -2.45
C HIS A 32 -7.19 -2.94 -3.08
N GLY A 33 -7.35 -2.49 -4.33
CA GLY A 33 -8.63 -2.49 -5.05
C GLY A 33 -9.56 -1.34 -4.64
N LYS A 34 -10.60 -1.08 -5.44
CA LYS A 34 -11.51 0.06 -5.23
C LYS A 34 -12.61 -0.23 -4.19
N GLY A 35 -13.27 -1.39 -4.27
CA GLY A 35 -14.24 -1.87 -3.28
C GLY A 35 -15.19 -0.79 -2.73
N SER A 36 -15.47 -0.85 -1.43
CA SER A 36 -16.20 0.19 -0.67
C SER A 36 -15.31 1.35 -0.20
N GLY A 37 -14.02 1.37 -0.59
CA GLY A 37 -13.04 2.35 -0.12
C GLY A 37 -12.53 2.14 1.32
N ILE A 38 -12.99 1.12 2.05
CA ILE A 38 -12.53 0.85 3.43
C ILE A 38 -11.03 0.54 3.45
N LEU A 39 -10.56 -0.38 2.62
CA LEU A 39 -9.14 -0.72 2.51
C LEU A 39 -8.30 0.47 2.05
N GLU A 40 -8.84 1.31 1.16
CA GLU A 40 -8.13 2.52 0.74
C GLU A 40 -7.83 3.45 1.93
N LYS A 41 -8.80 3.65 2.83
CA LYS A 41 -8.61 4.48 4.02
C LYS A 41 -7.53 3.91 4.93
N PHE A 42 -7.61 2.62 5.26
CA PHE A 42 -6.62 1.96 6.10
C PHE A 42 -5.21 1.98 5.49
N VAL A 43 -5.09 1.68 4.20
CA VAL A 43 -3.78 1.73 3.50
C VAL A 43 -3.22 3.14 3.50
N LYS A 44 -4.03 4.18 3.22
CA LYS A 44 -3.56 5.57 3.27
C LYS A 44 -3.08 5.96 4.65
N GLU A 45 -3.84 5.60 5.69
CA GLU A 45 -3.48 5.91 7.08
C GLU A 45 -2.20 5.18 7.50
N PHE A 46 -2.08 3.90 7.17
CA PHE A 46 -0.89 3.10 7.40
C PHE A 46 0.34 3.72 6.72
N LEU A 47 0.26 3.97 5.40
CA LEU A 47 1.38 4.52 4.64
C LEU A 47 1.81 5.91 5.10
N LYS A 48 0.84 6.75 5.53
CA LYS A 48 1.13 8.08 6.07
C LYS A 48 1.93 8.03 7.37
N ASN A 49 1.71 7.00 8.19
CA ASN A 49 2.34 6.85 9.49
C ASN A 49 3.55 5.90 9.48
N HIS A 50 3.84 5.24 8.36
CA HIS A 50 4.91 4.27 8.27
C HIS A 50 6.29 4.96 8.17
N PRO A 51 7.25 4.67 9.05
CA PRO A 51 8.52 5.40 9.13
C PRO A 51 9.47 5.17 7.96
N LYS A 52 9.20 4.15 7.14
CA LYS A 52 9.99 3.80 5.94
C LYS A 52 9.23 4.08 4.64
N VAL A 53 8.28 5.01 4.67
CA VAL A 53 7.60 5.49 3.46
C VAL A 53 7.98 6.95 3.29
N ALA A 54 8.71 7.24 2.21
CA ALA A 54 9.08 8.60 1.87
C ALA A 54 7.90 9.38 1.28
N SER A 55 7.11 8.75 0.40
CA SER A 55 5.89 9.34 -0.17
C SER A 55 5.03 8.29 -0.85
N PHE A 56 3.76 8.61 -1.11
CA PHE A 56 2.88 7.78 -1.93
C PHE A 56 1.85 8.60 -2.70
N SER A 57 1.37 8.04 -3.80
CA SER A 57 0.31 8.62 -4.64
C SER A 57 -0.60 7.55 -5.23
N ASP A 58 -1.75 7.97 -5.75
CA ASP A 58 -2.60 7.08 -6.55
C ASP A 58 -1.90 6.76 -7.87
N ALA A 59 -2.01 5.50 -8.31
CA ALA A 59 -1.51 5.13 -9.62
C ALA A 59 -2.34 5.78 -10.74
N PRO A 60 -1.77 5.93 -11.95
CA PRO A 60 -2.52 6.27 -13.16
C PRO A 60 -3.74 5.36 -13.39
N ILE A 61 -4.76 5.89 -14.09
CA ILE A 61 -6.03 5.15 -14.31
C ILE A 61 -5.82 3.81 -15.03
N ASN A 62 -4.86 3.74 -15.95
CA ASN A 62 -4.49 2.53 -16.70
C ASN A 62 -3.76 1.49 -15.84
N LEU A 63 -3.26 1.87 -14.66
CA LEU A 63 -2.64 0.98 -13.69
C LEU A 63 -3.54 0.68 -12.49
N GLY A 64 -4.81 1.08 -12.54
CA GLY A 64 -5.82 0.78 -11.51
C GLY A 64 -6.32 2.00 -10.74
N GLY A 65 -5.77 3.19 -10.97
CA GLY A 65 -6.24 4.44 -10.36
C GLY A 65 -6.13 4.41 -8.84
N SER A 66 -7.13 4.98 -8.16
CA SER A 66 -7.22 5.03 -6.69
C SER A 66 -7.16 3.68 -5.97
N GLY A 67 -7.36 2.56 -6.68
CA GLY A 67 -7.25 1.20 -6.13
C GLY A 67 -5.81 0.69 -5.98
N VAL A 68 -4.83 1.49 -6.41
CA VAL A 68 -3.41 1.16 -6.39
C VAL A 68 -2.62 2.36 -5.90
N LYS A 69 -1.68 2.13 -4.99
CA LYS A 69 -0.74 3.16 -4.52
C LYS A 69 0.64 2.91 -5.11
N ILE A 70 1.26 3.96 -5.64
CA ILE A 70 2.70 4.00 -5.91
C ILE A 70 3.35 4.51 -4.62
N VAL A 71 4.27 3.74 -4.06
CA VAL A 71 4.88 4.04 -2.75
C VAL A 71 6.40 4.08 -2.91
N LYS A 72 7.00 5.21 -2.51
CA LYS A 72 8.44 5.37 -2.39
C LYS A 72 8.87 5.07 -0.96
N LEU A 73 9.86 4.21 -0.82
CA LEU A 73 10.38 3.69 0.45
C LEU A 73 11.48 4.59 1.04
#